data_AF-A0A662GZ93-F1
#
_entry.id   AF-A0A662GZ93-F1
#
_cell.length_a   1.000
_cell.length_b   1.000
_cell.length_c   1.000
_cell.angle_alpha   90.00
_cell.angle_beta   90.00
_cell.angle_gamma   90.00
#
_symmetry.space_group_name_H-M   'P 1'
#
loop_
_entity.id
_entity.type
_entity.pdbx_description
1 polymer ?
#
loop_
_entity_poly.entity_id
_entity_poly.type
_entity_poly.pdbx_seq_one_letter_code
_entity_poly.pdbx_strand_id
1 'polypeptide(L)'
;MALSRAGLLNAIKAYMAKRGLKVLLPEEAPVPGHLSDLVDLVARDGDNVVAFSAFSHRVASDPQLRRLVNLEVARLSKLTSFVNKVYLVMPREYVRPSVLDGRLFEEAGVGLMSVKEDGAVEEVIPARPFERLPLLAAGGDIERRLSALEDRLSKVEEAVERYVRELSELAGEVRGLGAQLSRVRSELESLRAIARRPSEVRPEAPVKRVEQPEASALEGELPSFVQGNPWLEVLARRGREE
;
A
#
# COMPACT_ATOMS: atom_id res chain seq x y z
N MET A 1 -43.47 17.81 38.11
CA MET A 1 -42.29 18.69 38.34
C MET A 1 -41.19 18.14 37.46
N ALA A 2 -40.63 18.94 36.55
CA ALA A 2 -39.63 18.43 35.60
C ALA A 2 -38.48 17.72 36.33
N LEU A 3 -38.25 16.44 36.00
CA LEU A 3 -37.17 15.64 36.57
C LEU A 3 -35.83 16.36 36.37
N SER A 4 -35.00 16.35 37.41
CA SER A 4 -33.64 16.90 37.34
C SER A 4 -32.79 16.07 36.36
N ARG A 5 -31.73 16.67 35.80
CA ARG A 5 -30.78 15.97 34.91
C ARG A 5 -30.27 14.67 35.54
N ALA A 6 -29.92 14.70 36.82
CA ALA A 6 -29.48 13.51 37.56
C ALA A 6 -30.58 12.43 37.65
N GLY A 7 -31.84 12.82 37.82
CA GLY A 7 -32.97 11.90 37.80
C GLY A 7 -33.14 11.20 36.44
N LEU A 8 -33.04 11.94 35.34
CA LEU A 8 -33.08 11.38 33.98
C LEU A 8 -31.93 10.39 33.76
N LEU A 9 -30.71 10.75 34.14
CA LEU A 9 -29.54 9.88 33.97
C LEU A 9 -29.65 8.59 34.80
N ASN A 10 -30.17 8.67 36.01
CA ASN A 10 -30.38 7.49 36.85
C ASN A 10 -31.44 6.56 36.25
N ALA A 11 -32.53 7.11 35.70
CA ALA A 11 -33.55 6.33 35.00
C ALA A 11 -32.97 5.62 33.76
N ILE A 12 -32.13 6.32 32.98
CA ILE A 12 -31.42 5.74 31.83
C ILE A 12 -30.47 4.62 32.28
N LYS A 13 -29.69 4.81 33.34
CA LYS A 13 -28.79 3.77 33.89
C LYS A 13 -29.56 2.54 34.35
N ALA A 14 -30.69 2.73 35.03
CA ALA A 14 -31.55 1.63 35.45
C ALA A 14 -32.14 0.88 34.24
N TYR A 15 -32.56 1.62 33.20
CA TYR A 15 -33.01 1.05 31.94
C TYR A 15 -31.91 0.24 31.24
N MET A 16 -30.68 0.76 31.21
CA MET A 16 -29.51 0.07 30.67
C MET A 16 -29.23 -1.24 31.40
N ALA A 17 -29.21 -1.19 32.74
CA ALA A 17 -29.00 -2.39 33.56
C ALA A 17 -30.08 -3.45 33.32
N LYS A 18 -31.35 -3.04 33.20
CA LYS A 18 -32.47 -3.95 32.94
C LYS A 18 -32.38 -4.62 31.55
N ARG A 19 -31.86 -3.92 30.55
CA ARG A 19 -31.65 -4.46 29.19
C ARG A 19 -30.29 -5.15 28.99
N GLY A 20 -29.42 -5.16 29.99
CA GLY A 20 -28.07 -5.73 29.86
C GLY A 20 -27.11 -4.91 28.99
N LEU A 21 -27.39 -3.61 28.81
CA LEU A 21 -26.55 -2.69 28.06
C LEU A 21 -25.26 -2.41 28.83
N LYS A 22 -24.09 -2.57 28.18
CA LYS A 22 -22.79 -2.28 28.80
C LYS A 22 -22.49 -0.80 28.65
N VAL A 23 -22.40 -0.06 29.76
CA VAL A 23 -22.00 1.35 29.74
C VAL A 23 -20.54 1.45 29.28
N LEU A 24 -20.28 2.30 28.29
CA LEU A 24 -18.93 2.57 27.79
C LEU A 24 -18.34 3.78 28.53
N LEU A 25 -17.05 3.72 28.82
CA LEU A 25 -16.31 4.88 29.29
C LEU A 25 -16.14 5.89 28.12
N PRO A 26 -15.96 7.19 28.42
CA PRO A 26 -15.73 8.20 27.39
C PRO A 26 -14.56 7.86 26.44
N GLU A 27 -13.55 7.15 26.93
CA GLU A 27 -12.38 6.70 26.16
C GLU A 27 -12.69 5.52 25.22
N GLU A 28 -13.68 4.69 25.56
CA GLU A 28 -14.10 3.54 24.75
C GLU A 28 -15.20 3.90 23.74
N ALA A 29 -15.75 5.11 23.83
CA ALA A 29 -16.81 5.58 22.97
C ALA A 29 -16.25 6.02 21.61
N PRO A 30 -16.84 5.59 20.47
CA PRO A 30 -16.41 6.00 19.13
C PRO A 30 -16.87 7.44 18.79
N VAL A 31 -16.93 8.33 19.78
CA VAL A 31 -17.42 9.70 19.62
C VAL A 31 -16.22 10.65 19.60
N PRO A 32 -16.06 11.48 18.57
CA PRO A 32 -15.00 12.49 18.53
C PRO A 32 -15.06 13.42 19.76
N GLY A 33 -13.89 13.82 20.28
CA GLY A 33 -13.81 14.67 21.48
C GLY A 33 -14.65 15.95 21.42
N HIS A 34 -14.76 16.58 20.24
CA HIS A 34 -15.56 17.79 20.04
C HIS A 34 -17.09 17.57 20.06
N LEU A 35 -17.56 16.32 20.01
CA LEU A 35 -18.97 15.95 20.13
C LEU A 35 -19.29 15.25 21.46
N SER A 36 -18.28 15.04 22.32
CA SER A 36 -18.47 14.39 23.61
C SER A 36 -19.42 15.18 24.52
N ASP A 37 -19.41 16.52 24.41
CA ASP A 37 -20.31 17.40 25.17
C ASP A 37 -21.80 17.24 24.84
N LEU A 38 -22.12 16.60 23.70
CA LEU A 38 -23.49 16.37 23.27
C LEU A 38 -24.12 15.14 23.92
N VAL A 39 -23.28 14.26 24.46
CA VAL A 39 -23.68 12.94 24.96
C VAL A 39 -23.48 12.88 26.45
N ASP A 40 -24.52 12.47 27.17
CA ASP A 40 -24.42 12.24 28.60
C ASP A 40 -23.99 10.81 28.93
N LEU A 41 -24.47 9.84 28.16
CA LEU A 41 -24.19 8.43 28.36
C LEU A 41 -24.06 7.69 27.03
N VAL A 42 -23.10 6.78 26.96
CA VAL A 42 -22.93 5.85 25.83
C VAL A 42 -23.01 4.43 26.37
N ALA A 43 -23.74 3.57 25.67
CA ALA A 43 -23.79 2.16 25.97
C ALA A 43 -23.63 1.30 24.73
N ARG A 44 -23.19 0.07 24.93
CA ARG A 44 -23.05 -0.96 23.91
C ARG A 44 -24.16 -2.00 24.08
N ASP A 45 -24.85 -2.26 22.98
CA ASP A 45 -25.93 -3.23 22.80
C ASP A 45 -25.49 -4.28 21.78
N GLY A 46 -24.77 -5.33 22.24
CA GLY A 46 -24.08 -6.25 21.35
C GLY A 46 -23.01 -5.52 20.52
N ASP A 47 -23.17 -5.50 19.20
CA ASP A 47 -22.30 -4.77 18.27
C ASP A 47 -22.74 -3.31 18.04
N ASN A 48 -23.92 -2.93 18.53
CA ASN A 48 -24.44 -1.58 18.35
C ASN A 48 -23.97 -0.64 19.46
N VAL A 49 -23.60 0.58 19.10
CA VAL A 49 -23.34 1.67 20.05
C VAL A 49 -24.54 2.60 20.09
N VAL A 50 -25.02 2.89 21.29
CA VAL A 50 -26.18 3.73 21.58
C VAL A 50 -25.76 4.91 22.43
N ALA A 51 -26.02 6.13 21.95
CA ALA A 51 -25.78 7.37 22.68
C ALA A 51 -27.08 7.95 23.23
N PHE A 52 -27.02 8.51 24.43
CA PHE A 52 -28.15 9.13 25.12
C PHE A 52 -27.79 10.56 25.54
N SER A 53 -28.70 11.48 25.27
CA SER A 53 -28.62 12.89 25.66
C SER A 53 -29.83 13.27 26.50
N ALA A 54 -29.62 13.79 27.70
CA ALA A 54 -30.65 14.13 28.66
C ALA A 54 -31.09 15.60 28.51
N PHE A 55 -32.35 15.81 28.13
CA PHE A 55 -32.95 17.14 28.03
C PHE A 55 -33.34 17.65 29.42
N SER A 56 -32.51 18.52 29.99
CA SER A 56 -32.74 19.10 31.32
C SER A 56 -33.01 20.60 31.31
N HIS A 57 -33.40 21.17 30.17
CA HIS A 57 -33.68 22.60 30.07
C HIS A 57 -34.99 22.95 30.78
N ARG A 58 -34.99 24.04 31.56
CA ARG A 58 -36.22 24.58 32.14
C ARG A 58 -36.94 25.39 31.09
N VAL A 59 -38.21 25.07 30.84
CA VAL A 59 -38.98 25.72 29.81
C VAL A 59 -40.29 26.26 30.37
N ALA A 60 -40.62 27.50 30.01
CA ALA A 60 -41.81 28.21 30.47
C ALA A 60 -42.96 28.17 29.46
N SER A 61 -42.69 27.90 28.18
CA SER A 61 -43.70 27.91 27.11
C SER A 61 -43.46 26.85 26.04
N ASP A 62 -44.53 26.38 25.42
CA ASP A 62 -44.48 25.38 24.34
C ASP A 62 -43.68 25.85 23.11
N PRO A 63 -43.79 27.11 22.63
CA PRO A 63 -42.97 27.60 21.52
C PRO A 63 -41.46 27.55 21.84
N GLN A 64 -41.09 27.88 23.08
CA GLN A 64 -39.70 27.81 23.52
C GLN A 64 -39.22 26.35 23.59
N LEU A 65 -40.06 25.43 24.07
CA LEU A 65 -39.75 24.01 24.14
C LEU A 65 -39.48 23.45 22.74
N ARG A 66 -40.38 23.74 21.79
CA ARG A 66 -40.24 23.30 20.40
C ARG A 66 -38.93 23.79 19.79
N ARG A 67 -38.58 25.06 19.99
CA ARG A 67 -37.32 25.62 19.49
C ARG A 67 -36.10 24.90 20.07
N LEU A 68 -36.09 24.66 21.38
CA LEU A 68 -34.98 23.97 22.06
C LEU A 68 -34.85 22.52 21.62
N VAL A 69 -35.96 21.78 21.52
CA VAL A 69 -35.96 20.40 21.02
C VAL A 69 -35.40 20.34 19.61
N ASN A 70 -35.85 21.22 18.71
CA ASN A 70 -35.33 21.25 17.33
C ASN A 70 -33.82 21.52 17.28
N LEU A 71 -33.32 22.42 18.14
CA LEU A 71 -31.89 22.70 18.23
C LEU A 71 -31.11 21.49 18.74
N GLU A 72 -31.59 20.81 19.78
CA GLU A 72 -30.91 19.62 20.31
C GLU A 72 -30.93 18.47 19.30
N VAL A 73 -32.06 18.21 18.64
CA VAL A 73 -32.13 17.19 17.58
C VAL A 73 -31.16 17.51 16.44
N ALA A 74 -31.05 18.76 16.02
CA ALA A 74 -30.09 19.20 15.00
C ALA A 74 -28.62 19.06 15.44
N ARG A 75 -28.32 19.14 16.74
CA ARG A 75 -26.97 18.87 17.27
C ARG A 75 -26.69 17.38 17.33
N LEU A 76 -27.67 16.60 17.81
CA LEU A 76 -27.58 15.15 17.95
C LEU A 76 -27.52 14.40 16.62
N SER A 77 -28.08 14.97 15.54
CA SER A 77 -27.95 14.40 14.19
C SER A 77 -26.49 14.29 13.72
N LYS A 78 -25.55 15.05 14.29
CA LYS A 78 -24.12 14.90 13.99
C LYS A 78 -23.55 13.58 14.53
N LEU A 79 -24.12 13.05 15.61
CA LEU A 79 -23.68 11.81 16.24
C LEU A 79 -24.13 10.57 15.49
N THR A 80 -25.19 10.66 14.68
CA THR A 80 -25.74 9.50 13.94
C THR A 80 -24.77 8.94 12.89
N SER A 81 -23.69 9.67 12.57
CA SER A 81 -22.58 9.19 11.72
C SER A 81 -21.53 8.38 12.49
N PHE A 82 -21.56 8.39 13.82
CA PHE A 82 -20.54 7.77 14.69
C PHE A 82 -21.09 6.67 15.58
N VAL A 83 -22.40 6.69 15.85
CA VAL A 83 -23.07 5.67 16.68
C VAL A 83 -24.30 5.13 15.95
N ASN A 84 -24.65 3.88 16.22
CA ASN A 84 -25.76 3.19 15.55
C ASN A 84 -27.12 3.80 15.92
N LYS A 85 -27.28 4.23 17.17
CA LYS A 85 -28.53 4.84 17.66
C LYS A 85 -28.24 6.03 18.55
N VAL A 86 -29.01 7.11 18.37
CA VAL A 86 -28.94 8.30 19.21
C VAL A 86 -30.33 8.54 19.78
N TYR A 87 -30.42 8.73 21.10
CA TYR A 87 -31.67 9.03 21.78
C TYR A 87 -31.59 10.38 22.51
N LEU A 88 -32.60 11.21 22.28
CA LEU A 88 -32.92 12.33 23.16
C LEU A 88 -33.86 11.81 24.25
N VAL A 89 -33.50 12.05 25.51
CA VAL A 89 -34.27 11.61 26.67
C VAL A 89 -34.90 12.80 27.35
N MET A 90 -36.23 12.79 27.48
CA MET A 90 -37.01 13.91 28.00
C MET A 90 -37.99 13.45 29.09
N PRO A 91 -38.34 14.31 30.06
CA PRO A 91 -39.48 14.08 30.94
C PRO A 91 -40.78 13.92 30.12
N ARG A 92 -41.68 13.02 30.54
CA ARG A 92 -42.97 12.78 29.86
C ARG A 92 -43.82 14.05 29.71
N GLU A 93 -43.69 15.00 30.62
CA GLU A 93 -44.37 16.31 30.61
C GLU A 93 -44.09 17.13 29.34
N TYR A 94 -42.91 16.92 28.72
CA TYR A 94 -42.47 17.62 27.53
C TYR A 94 -42.79 16.87 26.23
N VAL A 95 -43.21 15.61 26.34
CA VAL A 95 -43.57 14.79 25.19
C VAL A 95 -45.03 15.04 24.82
N ARG A 96 -45.25 16.09 24.03
CA ARG A 96 -46.58 16.53 23.58
C ARG A 96 -46.63 16.66 22.05
N PRO A 97 -47.71 16.22 21.38
CA PRO A 97 -47.83 16.32 19.91
C PRO A 97 -47.77 17.75 19.36
N SER A 98 -48.14 18.76 20.16
CA SER A 98 -48.07 20.17 19.78
C SER A 98 -46.64 20.71 19.68
N VAL A 99 -45.69 20.04 20.33
CA VAL A 99 -44.29 20.46 20.45
C VAL A 99 -43.39 19.60 19.57
N LEU A 100 -43.67 18.30 19.52
CA LEU A 100 -42.84 17.32 18.83
C LEU A 100 -43.26 17.17 17.38
N ASP A 101 -42.31 17.39 16.47
CA ASP A 101 -42.48 17.08 15.06
C ASP A 101 -41.86 15.71 14.77
N GLY A 102 -42.68 14.67 14.64
CA GLY A 102 -42.20 13.31 14.40
C GLY A 102 -41.31 13.20 13.15
N ARG A 103 -41.58 14.02 12.12
CA ARG A 103 -40.78 14.03 10.88
C ARG A 103 -39.36 14.52 11.13
N LEU A 104 -39.19 15.53 11.99
CA LEU A 104 -37.87 16.06 12.34
C LEU A 104 -36.98 14.98 12.99
N PHE A 105 -37.54 14.17 13.89
CA PHE A 105 -36.81 13.07 14.52
C PHE A 105 -36.46 11.97 13.52
N GLU A 106 -37.39 11.61 12.63
CA GLU A 106 -37.15 10.60 11.59
C GLU A 106 -36.09 11.04 10.58
N GLU A 107 -36.17 12.28 10.10
CA GLU A 107 -35.21 12.87 9.17
C GLU A 107 -33.83 13.06 9.80
N ALA A 108 -33.76 13.32 11.11
CA ALA A 108 -32.50 13.41 11.84
C ALA A 108 -31.96 12.04 12.27
N GLY A 109 -32.80 10.99 12.26
CA GLY A 109 -32.48 9.65 12.78
C GLY A 109 -32.29 9.59 14.29
N VAL A 110 -32.77 10.61 15.00
CA VAL A 110 -32.68 10.70 16.46
C VAL A 110 -33.94 10.09 17.04
N GLY A 111 -33.80 9.15 17.97
CA GLY A 111 -34.92 8.58 18.73
C GLY A 111 -35.31 9.48 19.90
N LEU A 112 -36.53 9.31 20.39
CA LEU A 112 -37.05 10.01 21.56
C LEU A 112 -37.46 9.00 22.63
N MET A 113 -36.92 9.17 23.82
CA MET A 113 -37.35 8.44 25.01
C MET A 113 -37.99 9.38 26.01
N SER A 114 -39.10 8.93 26.59
CA SER A 114 -39.78 9.61 27.68
C SER A 114 -39.47 8.92 29.01
N VAL A 115 -39.22 9.73 30.04
CA VAL A 115 -39.08 9.26 31.42
C VAL A 115 -40.29 9.70 32.21
N LYS A 116 -40.97 8.72 32.82
CA LYS A 116 -42.08 8.94 33.75
C LYS A 116 -41.56 9.30 35.15
N GLU A 117 -42.45 9.81 36.00
CA GLU A 117 -42.10 10.17 37.39
C GLU A 117 -41.68 8.97 38.24
N ASP A 118 -42.13 7.77 37.91
CA ASP A 118 -41.72 6.48 38.52
C ASP A 118 -40.34 5.99 38.06
N GLY A 119 -39.67 6.72 37.16
CA GLY A 119 -38.39 6.35 36.58
C GLY A 119 -38.50 5.32 35.45
N ALA A 120 -39.71 4.94 35.03
CA ALA A 120 -39.89 4.09 33.86
C ALA A 120 -39.54 4.86 32.58
N VAL A 121 -38.71 4.24 31.74
CA VAL A 121 -38.29 4.78 30.45
C VAL A 121 -39.08 4.10 29.33
N GLU A 122 -39.78 4.90 28.53
CA GLU A 122 -40.53 4.45 27.36
C GLU A 122 -39.98 5.08 26.09
N GLU A 123 -39.78 4.25 25.06
CA GLU A 123 -39.40 4.71 23.73
C GLU A 123 -40.64 5.22 23.00
N VAL A 124 -40.65 6.51 22.67
CA VAL A 124 -41.79 7.20 22.02
C VAL A 124 -41.58 7.24 20.51
N ILE A 125 -40.36 7.57 20.08
CA ILE A 125 -39.96 7.56 18.67
C ILE A 125 -38.70 6.69 18.56
N PRO A 126 -38.72 5.64 17.74
CA PRO A 126 -37.56 4.78 17.59
C PRO A 126 -36.42 5.50 16.87
N ALA A 127 -35.19 5.32 17.37
CA ALA A 127 -34.00 5.82 16.67
C ALA A 127 -33.80 5.04 15.37
N ARG A 128 -33.57 5.76 14.27
CA ARG A 128 -33.22 5.14 12.98
C ARG A 128 -31.71 5.22 12.78
N PRO A 129 -31.02 4.08 12.58
CA PRO A 129 -29.63 4.12 12.18
C PRO A 129 -29.54 4.86 10.85
N PHE A 130 -28.76 5.93 10.79
CA PHE A 130 -28.52 6.63 9.54
C PHE A 130 -27.55 5.77 8.70
N GLU A 131 -27.96 5.37 7.50
CA GLU A 131 -27.15 4.56 6.56
C GLU A 131 -25.96 5.33 5.95
N ARG A 132 -25.43 6.36 6.62
CA ARG A 132 -24.16 6.97 6.21
C ARG A 132 -23.02 6.10 6.70
N LEU A 133 -22.77 5.04 5.93
CA LEU A 133 -21.57 4.20 5.82
C LEU A 133 -20.83 3.85 7.12
N PRO A 134 -20.58 2.56 7.34
CA PRO A 134 -20.13 2.05 8.62
C PRO A 134 -18.65 2.34 8.83
N LEU A 135 -18.29 3.49 9.43
CA LEU A 135 -16.94 3.62 9.99
C LEU A 135 -16.66 2.51 11.01
N LEU A 136 -17.71 2.01 11.69
CA LEU A 136 -17.61 0.99 12.73
C LEU A 136 -17.56 -0.46 12.21
N ALA A 137 -18.23 -0.80 11.10
CA ALA A 137 -18.16 -2.15 10.52
C ALA A 137 -17.08 -2.29 9.43
N ALA A 138 -16.65 -1.17 8.82
CA ALA A 138 -15.52 -1.17 7.91
C ALA A 138 -14.18 -1.32 8.65
N GLY A 139 -14.09 -1.10 9.96
CA GLY A 139 -12.85 -1.29 10.72
C GLY A 139 -12.23 -2.67 10.52
N GLY A 140 -13.03 -3.74 10.66
CA GLY A 140 -12.52 -5.12 10.50
C GLY A 140 -12.18 -5.50 9.06
N ASP A 141 -12.95 -5.05 8.07
CA ASP A 141 -12.64 -5.32 6.66
C ASP A 141 -11.52 -4.44 6.12
N ILE A 142 -11.37 -3.22 6.64
CA ILE A 142 -10.23 -2.34 6.36
C ILE A 142 -8.98 -2.92 7.02
N GLU A 143 -9.03 -3.38 8.27
CA GLU A 143 -7.90 -4.06 8.94
C GLU A 143 -7.49 -5.32 8.17
N ARG A 144 -8.44 -6.15 7.73
CA ARG A 144 -8.14 -7.33 6.89
C ARG A 144 -7.50 -6.93 5.56
N ARG A 145 -8.01 -5.88 4.90
CA ARG A 145 -7.43 -5.38 3.65
C ARG A 145 -6.07 -4.76 3.88
N LEU A 146 -5.86 -4.07 4.99
CA LEU A 146 -4.60 -3.45 5.36
C LEU A 146 -3.55 -4.52 5.64
N SER A 147 -3.88 -5.53 6.45
CA SER A 147 -3.01 -6.69 6.70
C SER A 147 -2.70 -7.46 5.41
N ALA A 148 -3.68 -7.65 4.52
CA ALA A 148 -3.43 -8.28 3.22
C ALA A 148 -2.56 -7.41 2.29
N LEU A 149 -2.62 -6.08 2.41
CA LEU A 149 -1.75 -5.17 1.66
C LEU A 149 -0.33 -5.15 2.24
N GLU A 150 -0.19 -5.17 3.56
CA GLU A 150 1.09 -5.30 4.27
C GLU A 150 1.80 -6.60 3.87
N ASP A 151 1.10 -7.74 3.89
CA ASP A 151 1.64 -9.04 3.44
C ASP A 151 2.10 -9.01 1.98
N ARG A 152 1.34 -8.32 1.11
CA ARG A 152 1.72 -8.16 -0.31
C ARG A 152 2.92 -7.23 -0.46
N LEU A 153 2.99 -6.18 0.33
CA LEU A 153 4.11 -5.25 0.33
C LEU A 153 5.39 -5.96 0.78
N SER A 154 5.36 -6.72 1.86
CA SER A 154 6.51 -7.51 2.33
C SER A 154 7.00 -8.51 1.27
N LYS A 155 6.09 -9.20 0.57
CA LYS A 155 6.47 -10.10 -0.53
C LYS A 155 7.12 -9.36 -1.71
N VAL A 156 6.64 -8.16 -2.02
CA VAL A 156 7.23 -7.31 -3.07
C VAL A 156 8.61 -6.82 -2.63
N GLU A 157 8.77 -6.38 -1.39
CA GLU A 157 10.05 -5.95 -0.82
C GLU A 157 11.08 -7.09 -0.87
N GLU A 158 10.71 -8.30 -0.45
CA GLU A 158 11.56 -9.49 -0.56
C GLU A 158 11.95 -9.82 -2.01
N ALA A 159 11.02 -9.70 -2.95
CA ALA A 159 11.28 -9.94 -4.37
C ALA A 159 12.23 -8.88 -4.94
N VAL A 160 12.04 -7.60 -4.58
CA VAL A 160 12.92 -6.50 -4.98
C VAL A 160 14.32 -6.71 -4.42
N GLU A 161 14.46 -7.05 -3.14
CA GLU A 161 15.77 -7.35 -2.55
C GLU A 161 16.49 -8.49 -3.28
N ARG A 162 15.75 -9.55 -3.65
CA ARG A 162 16.31 -10.66 -4.41
C ARG A 162 16.80 -10.22 -5.78
N TYR A 163 15.98 -9.48 -6.54
CA TYR A 163 16.40 -8.97 -7.85
C TYR A 163 17.57 -8.00 -7.76
N VAL A 164 17.65 -7.18 -6.72
CA VAL A 164 18.81 -6.30 -6.49
C VAL A 164 20.08 -7.12 -6.27
N ARG A 165 20.02 -8.21 -5.49
CA ARG A 165 21.16 -9.12 -5.30
C ARG A 165 21.57 -9.79 -6.62
N GLU A 166 20.63 -10.37 -7.34
CA GLU A 166 20.89 -11.02 -8.64
C GLU A 166 21.51 -10.05 -9.66
N LEU A 167 20.99 -8.82 -9.75
CA LEU A 167 21.56 -7.78 -10.62
C LEU A 167 22.96 -7.36 -10.17
N SER A 168 23.23 -7.32 -8.87
CA SER A 168 24.54 -6.97 -8.35
C SER A 168 25.59 -8.04 -8.66
N GLU A 169 25.21 -9.32 -8.60
CA GLU A 169 26.03 -10.46 -8.98
C GLU A 169 26.32 -10.43 -10.48
N LEU A 170 25.28 -10.29 -11.31
CA LEU A 170 25.43 -10.22 -12.77
C LEU A 170 26.29 -9.03 -13.20
N ALA A 171 26.12 -7.86 -12.55
CA ALA A 171 26.97 -6.70 -12.79
C ALA A 171 28.43 -6.93 -12.36
N GLY A 172 28.67 -7.79 -11.37
CA GLY A 172 29.99 -8.27 -10.99
C GLY A 172 30.61 -9.17 -12.05
N GLU A 173 29.84 -10.15 -12.55
CA GLU A 173 30.27 -11.06 -13.62
C GLU A 173 30.62 -10.32 -14.90
N VAL A 174 29.77 -9.38 -15.34
CA VAL A 174 30.03 -8.56 -16.53
C VAL A 174 31.32 -7.75 -16.38
N ARG A 175 31.57 -7.17 -15.19
CA ARG A 175 32.84 -6.49 -14.90
C ARG A 175 34.04 -7.45 -14.95
N GLY A 176 33.88 -8.65 -14.40
CA GLY A 176 34.90 -9.71 -14.46
C GLY A 176 35.24 -10.12 -15.88
N LEU A 177 34.23 -10.37 -16.71
CA LEU A 177 34.39 -10.68 -18.13
C LEU A 177 35.05 -9.53 -18.89
N GLY A 178 34.66 -8.28 -18.62
CA GLY A 178 35.30 -7.10 -19.21
C GLY A 178 36.79 -7.00 -18.88
N ALA A 179 37.17 -7.31 -17.64
CA ALA A 179 38.57 -7.34 -17.22
C ALA A 179 39.36 -8.47 -17.91
N GLN A 180 38.77 -9.66 -18.04
CA GLN A 180 39.38 -10.78 -18.76
C GLN A 180 39.57 -10.45 -20.25
N LEU A 181 38.55 -9.88 -20.90
CA LEU A 181 38.63 -9.48 -22.30
C LEU A 181 39.76 -8.44 -22.52
N SER A 182 39.92 -7.52 -21.57
CA SER A 182 40.97 -6.49 -21.60
C SER A 182 42.36 -7.12 -21.47
N ARG A 183 42.53 -8.12 -20.58
CA ARG A 183 43.80 -8.88 -20.45
C ARG A 183 44.13 -9.64 -21.72
N VAL A 184 43.18 -10.43 -22.24
CA VAL A 184 43.37 -11.20 -23.48
C VAL A 184 43.73 -10.27 -24.63
N ARG A 185 43.08 -9.10 -24.73
CA ARG A 185 43.40 -8.10 -25.75
C ARG A 185 44.84 -7.59 -25.60
N SER A 186 45.28 -7.28 -24.38
CA SER A 186 46.65 -6.82 -24.12
C SER A 186 47.71 -7.89 -24.41
N GLU A 187 47.43 -9.16 -24.07
CA GLU A 187 48.29 -10.30 -24.40
C GLU A 187 48.39 -10.47 -25.91
N LEU A 188 47.27 -10.39 -26.62
CA LEU A 188 47.23 -10.52 -28.08
C LEU A 188 47.94 -9.36 -28.78
N GLU A 189 47.87 -8.14 -28.24
CA GLU A 189 48.67 -6.99 -28.69
C GLU A 189 50.17 -7.21 -28.44
N SER A 190 50.56 -7.76 -27.28
CA SER A 190 51.96 -8.08 -26.97
C SER A 190 52.54 -9.16 -27.90
N LEU A 191 51.75 -10.22 -28.19
CA LEU A 191 52.14 -11.28 -29.13
C LEU A 191 52.27 -10.74 -30.56
N ARG A 192 51.36 -9.85 -30.98
CA ARG A 192 51.47 -9.16 -32.27
C ARG A 192 52.70 -8.26 -32.33
N ALA A 193 53.08 -7.59 -31.24
CA ALA A 193 54.29 -6.78 -31.19
C ALA A 193 55.58 -7.63 -31.28
N ILE A 194 55.59 -8.81 -30.66
CA ILE A 194 56.71 -9.77 -30.76
C ILE A 194 56.79 -10.34 -32.19
N ALA A 195 55.66 -10.73 -32.79
CA ALA A 195 55.62 -11.23 -34.16
C ALA A 195 55.99 -10.17 -35.21
N ARG A 196 55.86 -8.87 -34.88
CA ARG A 196 56.25 -7.75 -35.74
C ARG A 196 57.70 -7.31 -35.58
N ARG A 197 58.50 -7.88 -34.67
CA ARG A 197 59.95 -7.64 -34.66
C ARG A 197 60.57 -8.28 -35.90
N PRO A 198 61.13 -7.49 -36.85
CA PRO A 198 62.02 -8.06 -37.85
C PRO A 198 63.24 -8.59 -37.10
N SER A 199 63.61 -9.84 -37.35
CA SER A 199 64.93 -10.35 -36.98
C SER A 199 65.96 -9.38 -37.58
N GLU A 200 66.75 -8.72 -36.73
CA GLU A 200 67.88 -7.90 -37.15
C GLU A 200 68.91 -8.82 -37.82
N VAL A 201 68.76 -9.02 -39.12
CA VAL A 201 69.84 -9.53 -39.96
C VAL A 201 70.77 -8.35 -40.22
N ARG A 202 71.84 -8.33 -39.44
CA ARG A 202 73.04 -7.49 -39.58
C ARG A 202 73.50 -7.49 -41.04
N PRO A 203 73.61 -6.34 -41.74
CA PRO A 203 74.26 -6.32 -43.03
C PRO A 203 75.78 -6.25 -42.82
N GLU A 204 76.46 -7.39 -43.03
CA GLU A 204 77.88 -7.36 -43.39
C GLU A 204 78.04 -6.95 -44.86
N ALA A 205 79.20 -6.34 -45.12
CA ALA A 205 79.55 -5.52 -46.27
C ALA A 205 79.51 -6.25 -47.65
N PRO A 206 79.61 -5.52 -48.78
CA PRO A 206 79.32 -6.06 -50.10
C PRO A 206 80.48 -6.93 -50.59
N VAL A 207 80.17 -8.18 -50.99
CA VAL A 207 81.11 -9.05 -51.72
C VAL A 207 80.56 -9.35 -53.10
N LYS A 208 81.43 -9.14 -54.09
CA LYS A 208 81.21 -9.25 -55.52
C LYS A 208 80.65 -10.62 -55.97
N ARG A 209 79.70 -10.53 -56.91
CA ARG A 209 79.56 -11.29 -58.16
C ARG A 209 80.17 -12.70 -58.19
N VAL A 210 79.29 -13.70 -58.22
CA VAL A 210 79.44 -14.87 -59.08
C VAL A 210 78.12 -15.09 -59.81
N GLU A 211 78.13 -14.82 -61.10
CA GLU A 211 77.13 -15.32 -62.05
C GLU A 211 77.31 -16.82 -62.19
N GLN A 212 76.23 -17.58 -62.08
CA GLN A 212 76.06 -18.91 -62.69
C GLN A 212 74.60 -19.35 -62.61
N PRO A 213 74.13 -20.22 -63.52
CA PRO A 213 73.24 -19.80 -64.58
C PRO A 213 71.83 -20.34 -64.39
N GLU A 214 70.89 -19.58 -64.95
CA GLU A 214 69.70 -20.05 -65.65
C GLU A 214 69.48 -21.58 -65.67
N ALA A 215 68.62 -22.04 -64.76
CA ALA A 215 67.84 -23.26 -64.97
C ALA A 215 66.56 -22.92 -65.75
N SER A 216 66.72 -22.24 -66.90
CA SER A 216 65.66 -22.02 -67.89
C SER A 216 65.62 -23.21 -68.86
N ALA A 217 65.31 -24.39 -68.32
CA ALA A 217 65.07 -25.58 -69.13
C ALA A 217 63.99 -26.41 -68.44
N LEU A 218 62.73 -25.97 -68.58
CA LEU A 218 61.46 -26.72 -68.50
C LEU A 218 60.23 -25.79 -68.42
N GLU A 219 60.35 -24.50 -68.75
CA GLU A 219 59.23 -23.53 -68.72
C GLU A 219 58.28 -23.60 -69.93
N GLY A 220 58.47 -24.55 -70.85
CA GLY A 220 57.69 -24.63 -72.10
C GLY A 220 56.50 -25.58 -72.13
N GLU A 221 56.39 -26.55 -71.20
CA GLU A 221 55.41 -27.66 -71.33
C GLU A 221 54.46 -27.84 -70.14
N LEU A 222 54.50 -26.94 -69.16
CA LEU A 222 53.63 -27.02 -67.98
C LEU A 222 52.51 -25.96 -68.05
N PRO A 223 51.22 -26.35 -67.94
CA PRO A 223 50.10 -25.42 -67.92
C PRO A 223 50.26 -24.33 -66.84
N SER A 224 49.82 -23.11 -67.14
CA SER A 224 50.05 -21.90 -66.32
C SER A 224 49.55 -21.98 -64.87
N PHE A 225 48.62 -22.87 -64.53
CA PHE A 225 48.18 -23.07 -63.13
C PHE A 225 49.21 -23.78 -62.24
N VAL A 226 50.21 -24.42 -62.85
CA VAL A 226 51.24 -25.22 -62.17
C VAL A 226 52.52 -24.41 -61.94
N GLN A 227 52.68 -23.28 -62.63
CA GLN A 227 53.82 -22.38 -62.46
C GLN A 227 53.74 -21.67 -61.10
N GLY A 228 54.78 -21.83 -60.28
CA GLY A 228 54.86 -21.23 -58.94
C GLY A 228 54.30 -22.09 -57.80
N ASN A 229 54.01 -23.38 -58.03
CA ASN A 229 53.64 -24.30 -56.95
C ASN A 229 54.89 -24.76 -56.16
N PRO A 230 55.02 -24.44 -54.85
CA PRO A 230 56.20 -24.75 -54.05
C PRO A 230 56.44 -26.26 -53.85
N TRP A 231 55.44 -27.12 -54.10
CA TRP A 231 55.60 -28.57 -53.98
C TRP A 231 56.35 -29.20 -55.17
N LEU A 232 56.47 -28.51 -56.31
CA LEU A 232 57.20 -29.04 -57.48
C LEU A 232 58.69 -29.21 -57.19
N GLU A 233 59.31 -28.30 -56.44
CA GLU A 233 60.72 -28.42 -56.05
C GLU A 233 60.95 -29.60 -55.11
N VAL A 234 60.00 -29.85 -54.20
CA VAL A 234 60.05 -30.97 -53.25
C VAL A 234 59.88 -32.31 -53.97
N LEU A 235 58.96 -32.38 -54.94
CA LEU A 235 58.73 -33.58 -55.73
C LEU A 235 59.86 -33.86 -56.72
N ALA A 236 60.42 -32.82 -57.37
CA ALA A 236 61.57 -32.95 -58.26
C ALA A 236 62.84 -33.39 -57.53
N ARG A 237 63.00 -33.04 -56.23
CA ARG A 237 64.09 -33.55 -55.39
C ARG A 237 63.90 -35.03 -55.03
N ARG A 238 62.68 -35.44 -54.71
CA ARG A 238 62.39 -36.82 -54.27
C ARG A 238 62.50 -37.86 -55.39
N GLY A 239 62.24 -37.46 -56.64
CA GLY A 239 62.42 -38.34 -57.81
C GLY A 239 63.87 -38.56 -58.27
N ARG A 240 64.87 -37.97 -57.60
CA ARG A 240 66.31 -38.22 -57.86
C ARG A 240 66.99 -39.09 -56.79
N GLU A 241 66.25 -39.54 -55.79
CA GLU A 241 66.76 -40.42 -54.72
C GLU A 241 66.32 -41.89 -54.88
N GLU A 242 65.86 -42.27 -56.09
CA GLU A 242 65.80 -43.66 -56.58
C GLU A 242 66.68 -43.80 -57.82
#